data_AF-A0A251RME1-F1
#
_entry.id   AF-A0A251RME1-F1
#
_cell.length_a   1.000
_cell.length_b   1.000
_cell.length_c   1.000
_cell.angle_alpha   90.00
_cell.angle_beta   90.00
_cell.angle_gamma   90.00
#
_symmetry.space_group_name_H-M   'P 1'
#
loop_
_entity.id
_entity.type
_entity.pdbx_description
1 polymer ?
#
loop_
_entity_poly.entity_id
_entity_poly.type
_entity_poly.pdbx_seq_one_letter_code
_entity_poly.pdbx_strand_id
1 'polypeptide(L)'
;MVCDIVAHIKSGDDDLGNHTIPFKGNYNWSFCSRGDHRTLFNGYFWWGSKFQSLNLFNKELEKFCSLNKAGRQDCYWWVRPDGFYVFPFNNTFSEFYWKFIKPWG
;
A
#
# COMPACT_ATOMS: atom_id res chain seq x y z
N MET A 1 -13.63 -17.23 11.86
CA MET A 1 -13.81 -15.77 11.90
C MET A 1 -12.89 -15.18 10.86
N VAL A 2 -13.44 -14.58 9.82
CA VAL A 2 -12.64 -13.87 8.81
C VAL A 2 -12.49 -12.45 9.36
N CYS A 3 -11.29 -12.10 9.84
CA CYS A 3 -11.06 -10.77 10.37
C CYS A 3 -10.80 -9.83 9.20
N ASP A 4 -11.54 -8.73 9.14
CA ASP A 4 -11.26 -7.63 8.22
C ASP A 4 -9.95 -6.92 8.61
N ILE A 5 -9.35 -6.25 7.64
CA ILE A 5 -8.18 -5.41 7.87
C ILE A 5 -8.67 -3.98 8.07
N VAL A 6 -8.28 -3.35 9.16
CA VAL A 6 -8.45 -1.89 9.30
C VAL A 6 -7.14 -1.24 8.87
N ALA A 7 -7.22 -0.26 7.98
CA ALA A 7 -6.09 0.51 7.51
C ALA A 7 -6.33 2.00 7.75
N HIS A 8 -5.41 2.66 8.43
CA HIS A 8 -5.36 4.12 8.51
C HIS A 8 -4.24 4.62 7.60
N ILE A 9 -4.56 5.51 6.68
CA ILE A 9 -3.59 6.00 5.68
C ILE A 9 -3.48 7.50 5.81
N LYS A 10 -2.25 8.01 5.95
CA LYS A 10 -1.99 9.44 6.04
C LYS A 10 -0.70 9.84 5.34
N SER A 11 -0.71 11.03 4.78
CA SER A 11 0.43 11.80 4.30
C SER A 11 0.67 12.99 5.21
N GLY A 12 1.80 13.69 5.03
CA GLY A 12 2.18 14.84 5.88
C GLY A 12 1.05 15.87 6.04
N ASP A 13 0.42 16.25 4.93
CA ASP A 13 -0.65 17.25 4.91
C ASP A 13 -2.06 16.66 4.73
N ASP A 14 -2.16 15.38 4.31
CA ASP A 14 -3.44 14.74 3.95
C ASP A 14 -3.69 13.47 4.79
N ASP A 15 -4.72 13.48 5.63
CA ASP A 15 -5.19 12.29 6.33
C ASP A 15 -6.36 11.66 5.55
N LEU A 16 -6.18 10.43 5.03
CA LEU A 16 -7.23 9.70 4.32
C LEU A 16 -8.17 8.97 5.30
N GLY A 17 -7.81 8.86 6.57
CA GLY A 17 -8.62 8.30 7.62
C GLY A 17 -8.55 6.78 7.71
N ASN A 18 -9.51 6.20 8.43
CA ASN A 18 -9.62 4.75 8.67
C ASN A 18 -10.52 4.08 7.62
N HIS A 19 -10.08 2.92 7.14
CA HIS A 19 -10.81 2.11 6.17
C HIS A 19 -10.84 0.66 6.62
N THR A 20 -12.04 0.09 6.71
CA THR A 20 -12.22 -1.35 6.91
C THR A 20 -12.25 -2.03 5.54
N ILE A 21 -11.26 -2.86 5.28
CA ILE A 21 -11.08 -3.61 4.05
C ILE A 21 -11.54 -5.05 4.32
N PRO A 22 -12.65 -5.50 3.71
CA PRO A 22 -13.13 -6.85 3.92
C PRO A 22 -12.18 -7.87 3.30
N PHE A 23 -12.29 -9.13 3.69
CA PHE A 23 -11.49 -10.19 3.08
C PHE A 23 -11.71 -10.25 1.56
N LYS A 24 -10.61 -10.32 0.80
CA LYS A 24 -10.56 -10.18 -0.68
C LYS A 24 -11.09 -8.85 -1.21
N GLY A 25 -11.36 -7.88 -0.35
CA GLY A 25 -11.68 -6.50 -0.72
C GLY A 25 -10.44 -5.70 -1.05
N ASN A 26 -10.66 -4.53 -1.64
CA ASN A 26 -9.62 -3.57 -1.97
C ASN A 26 -10.04 -2.17 -1.55
N TYR A 27 -9.04 -1.37 -1.20
CA TYR A 27 -9.18 0.07 -1.03
C TYR A 27 -8.22 0.74 -2.00
N ASN A 28 -8.72 1.71 -2.76
CA ASN A 28 -7.93 2.43 -3.76
C ASN A 28 -8.02 3.93 -3.46
N TRP A 29 -6.89 4.60 -3.53
CA TRP A 29 -6.82 6.06 -3.47
C TRP A 29 -5.87 6.55 -4.55
N SER A 30 -6.01 7.82 -4.93
CA SER A 30 -5.09 8.48 -5.87
C SER A 30 -4.76 9.87 -5.37
N PHE A 31 -3.58 10.33 -5.70
CA PHE A 31 -3.09 11.65 -5.37
C PHE A 31 -2.24 12.19 -6.52
N CYS A 32 -2.05 13.50 -6.57
CA CYS A 32 -1.11 14.13 -7.48
C CYS A 32 0.24 14.28 -6.75
N SER A 33 1.24 13.49 -7.16
CA SER A 33 2.62 13.70 -6.68
C SER A 33 3.06 15.09 -7.16
N ARG A 34 3.26 16.02 -6.23
CA ARG A 34 3.97 17.27 -6.55
C ARG A 34 5.40 16.86 -6.88
N GLY A 35 5.93 17.25 -8.03
CA GLY A 35 7.22 16.77 -8.57
C GLY A 35 8.46 17.07 -7.71
N ASP A 36 8.29 17.48 -6.45
CA ASP A 36 9.34 17.65 -5.45
C ASP A 36 9.75 16.33 -4.78
N HIS A 37 9.08 15.21 -5.09
CA HIS A 37 9.30 13.88 -4.51
C HIS A 37 9.22 13.85 -2.98
N ARG A 38 8.50 14.81 -2.37
CA ARG A 38 8.32 14.88 -0.91
C ARG A 38 7.06 14.17 -0.44
N THR A 39 6.17 13.81 -1.36
CA THR A 39 4.93 13.11 -1.03
C THR A 39 5.26 11.76 -0.38
N LEU A 40 4.73 11.53 0.82
CA LEU A 40 4.96 10.34 1.61
C LEU A 40 3.63 9.90 2.21
N PHE A 41 3.24 8.64 1.99
CA PHE A 41 2.08 8.05 2.65
C PHE A 41 2.53 6.95 3.61
N ASN A 42 2.06 7.03 4.85
CA ASN A 42 2.19 6.00 5.86
C ASN A 42 0.86 5.26 5.98
N GLY A 43 0.95 3.93 6.10
CA GLY A 43 -0.18 3.08 6.45
C GLY A 43 0.03 2.47 7.83
N TYR A 44 -1.05 2.41 8.59
CA TYR A 44 -1.17 1.69 9.86
C TYR A 44 -2.24 0.63 9.69
N PHE A 45 -1.90 -0.61 9.94
CA PHE A 45 -2.74 -1.76 9.65
C PHE A 45 -3.01 -2.55 10.91
N TRP A 46 -4.26 -2.94 11.09
CA TRP A 46 -4.71 -3.84 12.15
C TRP A 46 -5.40 -5.05 11.55
N TRP A 47 -5.03 -6.23 12.02
CA TRP A 47 -5.70 -7.47 11.64
C TRP A 47 -5.84 -8.41 12.83
N GLY A 48 -7.02 -8.36 13.48
CA GLY A 48 -7.20 -8.98 14.78
C GLY A 48 -6.25 -8.38 15.80
N SER A 49 -5.36 -9.19 16.37
CA SER A 49 -4.33 -8.74 17.32
C SER A 49 -3.03 -8.28 16.66
N LYS A 50 -2.90 -8.42 15.33
CA LYS A 50 -1.69 -7.99 14.61
C LYS A 50 -1.73 -6.49 14.32
N PHE A 51 -0.58 -5.84 14.43
CA PHE A 51 -0.40 -4.45 14.06
C PHE A 51 0.87 -4.29 13.21
N GLN A 52 0.80 -3.44 12.18
CA GLN A 52 1.99 -3.04 11.43
C GLN A 52 1.83 -1.64 10.86
N SER A 53 2.93 -0.88 10.84
CA SER A 53 3.05 0.38 10.12
C SER A 53 4.17 0.34 9.07
N LEU A 54 3.92 0.91 7.91
CA LEU A 54 4.87 0.99 6.80
C LEU A 54 4.58 2.17 5.89
N ASN A 55 5.59 2.57 5.10
CA ASN A 55 5.39 3.52 4.01
C ASN A 55 4.63 2.82 2.88
N LEU A 56 3.47 3.36 2.52
CA LEU A 56 2.69 2.94 1.35
C LEU A 56 3.13 3.68 0.08
N PHE A 57 3.73 4.86 0.24
CA PHE A 57 4.35 5.60 -0.84
C PHE A 57 5.52 6.45 -0.31
N ASN A 58 6.65 6.40 -1.01
CA ASN A 58 7.81 7.24 -0.80
C ASN A 58 8.65 7.27 -2.10
N LYS A 59 9.76 8.02 -2.13
CA LYS A 59 10.62 8.15 -3.32
C LYS A 59 11.17 6.82 -3.85
N GLU A 60 11.42 5.82 -3.00
CA GLU A 60 11.90 4.51 -3.46
C GLU A 60 10.77 3.72 -4.13
N LEU A 61 9.60 3.69 -3.50
CA LEU A 61 8.41 3.03 -4.04
C LEU A 61 7.91 3.72 -5.31
N GLU A 62 8.01 5.04 -5.39
CA GLU A 62 7.72 5.81 -6.60
C GLU A 62 8.59 5.33 -7.76
N LYS A 63 9.90 5.16 -7.56
CA LYS A 63 10.80 4.62 -8.61
C LYS A 63 10.48 3.19 -8.99
N PHE A 64 10.07 2.37 -8.01
CA PHE A 64 9.72 0.97 -8.25
C PHE A 64 8.42 0.85 -9.05
N CYS A 65 7.42 1.68 -8.74
CA CYS A 65 6.08 1.61 -9.34
C CYS A 65 5.90 2.51 -10.58
N SER A 66 6.72 3.55 -10.77
CA SER A 66 6.62 4.46 -11.92
C SER A 66 7.34 3.89 -13.14
N LEU A 67 6.73 2.89 -13.78
CA LEU A 67 7.28 2.22 -14.95
C LEU A 67 7.19 3.09 -16.22
N ASN A 68 6.18 3.96 -16.30
CA ASN A 68 6.04 4.94 -17.36
C ASN A 68 6.16 6.36 -16.77
N LYS A 69 7.04 7.20 -17.30
CA LYS A 69 7.14 8.60 -16.82
C LYS A 69 5.96 9.49 -17.25
N ALA A 70 5.07 8.96 -18.09
CA ALA A 70 3.89 9.66 -18.59
C ALA A 70 2.62 8.95 -18.12
N GLY A 71 1.68 9.74 -17.59
CA GLY A 71 0.35 9.27 -17.19
C GLY A 71 0.27 8.73 -15.76
N ARG A 72 -0.92 8.21 -15.41
CA ARG A 72 -1.22 7.61 -14.12
C ARG A 72 -0.33 6.40 -13.88
N GLN A 73 0.36 6.38 -12.74
CA GLN A 73 1.12 5.23 -12.26
C GLN A 73 0.31 4.56 -11.15
N ASP A 74 0.20 3.23 -11.22
CA ASP A 74 -0.42 2.44 -10.18
C ASP A 74 0.66 1.69 -9.39
N CYS A 75 0.38 1.43 -8.12
CA CYS A 75 1.25 0.70 -7.22
C CYS A 75 0.36 -0.14 -6.33
N TYR A 76 0.43 -1.46 -6.47
CA TYR A 76 -0.48 -2.38 -5.83
C TYR A 76 0.15 -2.92 -4.56
N TRP A 77 -0.62 -2.92 -3.48
CA TRP A 77 -0.25 -3.52 -2.21
C TRP A 77 -1.08 -4.77 -1.98
N TRP A 78 -0.40 -5.87 -1.68
CA TRP A 78 -1.04 -7.12 -1.29
C TRP A 78 -0.72 -7.42 0.17
N VAL A 79 -1.75 -7.37 0.99
CA VAL A 79 -1.67 -7.67 2.42
C VAL A 79 -2.10 -9.12 2.64
N ARG A 80 -1.23 -9.92 3.25
CA ARG A 80 -1.35 -11.38 3.42
C ARG A 80 -1.10 -11.81 4.87
N PRO A 81 -1.45 -13.05 5.28
CA PRO A 81 -1.15 -13.60 6.61
C PRO A 81 0.29 -13.41 7.11
N ASP A 82 1.24 -13.48 6.19
CA ASP A 82 2.68 -13.43 6.41
C ASP A 82 3.28 -12.03 6.26
N GLY A 83 2.64 -11.11 5.54
CA GLY A 83 3.08 -9.73 5.50
C GLY A 83 2.56 -8.89 4.35
N PHE A 84 3.36 -7.89 3.99
CA PHE A 84 3.04 -6.83 3.05
C PHE A 84 3.93 -6.93 1.83
N TYR A 85 3.30 -6.89 0.66
CA TYR A 85 3.96 -7.00 -0.62
C TYR A 85 3.55 -5.86 -1.54
N VAL A 86 4.45 -5.47 -2.44
CA VAL A 86 4.19 -4.42 -3.43
C VAL A 86 4.56 -4.86 -4.85
N PHE A 87 3.76 -4.46 -5.82
CA PHE A 87 4.03 -4.68 -7.24
C PHE A 87 3.45 -3.57 -8.13
N PRO A 88 4.12 -3.16 -9.22
CA PRO A 88 3.62 -2.07 -10.08
C PRO A 88 2.41 -2.45 -10.95
N PHE A 89 2.16 -3.75 -11.15
CA PHE A 89 1.07 -4.23 -11.98
C PHE A 89 0.00 -4.93 -11.14
N ASN A 90 -1.24 -4.89 -11.61
CA ASN A 90 -2.33 -5.68 -11.02
C ASN A 90 -2.19 -7.15 -11.44
N ASN A 91 -1.19 -7.84 -10.89
CA ASN A 91 -0.91 -9.24 -11.20
C ASN A 91 -1.24 -10.12 -10.00
N THR A 92 -2.37 -10.81 -10.05
CA THR A 92 -2.73 -11.82 -9.04
C THR A 92 -2.24 -13.23 -9.41
N PHE A 93 -1.61 -13.41 -10.58
CA PHE A 93 -1.30 -14.73 -11.15
C PHE A 93 0.04 -15.30 -10.73
N SER A 94 0.98 -14.48 -10.27
CA SER A 94 2.28 -14.97 -9.80
C SER A 94 2.80 -14.16 -8.63
N GLU A 95 2.80 -14.81 -7.45
CA GLU A 95 3.36 -14.28 -6.21
C GLU A 95 4.86 -13.99 -6.33
N PHE A 96 5.57 -14.61 -7.28
CA PHE A 96 7.01 -14.47 -7.47
C PHE A 96 7.46 -13.04 -7.78
N TYR A 97 6.61 -12.24 -8.43
CA TYR A 97 6.97 -10.88 -8.82
C TYR A 97 6.70 -9.83 -7.73
N TRP A 98 6.00 -10.22 -6.67
CA TRP A 98 5.64 -9.33 -5.59
C TRP A 98 6.83 -9.12 -4.65
N LYS A 99 7.27 -7.86 -4.50
CA LYS A 99 8.37 -7.51 -3.59
C LYS A 99 7.86 -7.56 -2.16
N PHE A 100 8.40 -8.45 -1.34
CA PHE A 100 8.16 -8.45 0.10
C PHE A 100 8.75 -7.19 0.74
N ILE A 101 7.93 -6.49 1.53
CA ILE A 101 8.33 -5.26 2.21
C ILE A 101 8.56 -5.50 3.69
N LYS A 102 7.59 -6.15 4.35
CA LYS A 102 7.64 -6.32 5.81
C LYS A 102 6.68 -7.42 6.27
N PRO A 103 7.02 -8.21 7.31
CA PRO A 103 6.04 -9.08 7.96
C PRO A 103 5.07 -8.27 8.83
N TRP A 104 4.03 -8.93 9.32
CA TRP A 104 3.30 -8.41 10.48
C TRP A 104 4.21 -8.31 11.70
N GLY A 105 3.91 -7.33 12.57
CA GLY A 105 4.53 -7.23 13.90
C GLY A 105 3.96 -8.25 14.88
#